data_AF-A0A6J1WHV9-F1
#
_entry.id   AF-A0A6J1WHV9-F1
#
_cell.length_a   1.000
_cell.length_b   1.000
_cell.length_c   1.000
_cell.angle_alpha   90.00
_cell.angle_beta   90.00
_cell.angle_gamma   90.00
#
_symmetry.space_group_name_H-M   'P 1'
#
loop_
_entity.id
_entity.type
_entity.pdbx_description
1 polymer ?
#
loop_
_entity_poly.entity_id
_entity_poly.type
_entity_poly.pdbx_seq_one_letter_code
_entity_poly.pdbx_strand_id
1 'polypeptide(L)'
;MTKVIILLLVPLLAIIGLPVYYLFLKSPPPLPDIDYNAWWGPEELKQRQDTSIKDFKIKFTEVMINELKTRLKNHPVFTPPLEGIAFEYGFNTDIIGDWITYWAEKYPFHQREKFLNQFPQYKTNIQGLNIHFLRIKPSVNIYILY
;
A
#
# COMPACT_ATOMS: atom_id res chain seq x y z
N MET A 1 56.45 -33.96 -16.21
CA MET A 1 55.31 -34.44 -15.39
C MET A 1 54.38 -33.33 -14.93
N THR A 2 54.88 -32.25 -14.34
CA THR A 2 54.06 -31.14 -13.79
C THR A 2 53.10 -30.50 -14.79
N LYS A 3 53.54 -30.28 -16.05
CA LYS A 3 52.69 -29.69 -17.10
C LYS A 3 51.52 -30.60 -17.52
N VAL A 4 51.70 -31.92 -17.51
CA VAL A 4 50.65 -32.90 -17.86
C VAL A 4 49.62 -33.01 -16.74
N ILE A 5 50.07 -32.97 -15.49
CA ILE A 5 49.19 -32.98 -14.31
C ILE A 5 48.31 -31.72 -14.29
N ILE A 6 48.87 -30.54 -14.57
CA ILE A 6 48.11 -29.29 -14.66
C ILE A 6 47.11 -29.32 -15.83
N LEU A 7 47.50 -29.86 -16.99
CA LEU A 7 46.62 -30.00 -18.16
C LEU A 7 45.38 -30.87 -17.91
N LEU A 8 45.46 -31.80 -16.94
CA LEU A 8 44.34 -32.68 -16.57
C LEU A 8 43.53 -32.13 -15.37
N LEU A 9 44.16 -31.42 -14.43
CA LEU A 9 43.49 -30.90 -13.23
C LEU A 9 42.60 -29.69 -13.49
N VAL A 10 43.01 -28.79 -14.39
CA VAL A 10 42.22 -27.59 -14.74
C VAL A 10 40.87 -27.93 -15.38
N PRO A 11 40.79 -28.80 -16.42
CA PRO A 11 39.48 -29.19 -16.97
C PRO A 11 38.65 -29.96 -15.95
N LEU A 12 39.26 -30.76 -15.08
CA LEU A 12 38.54 -31.48 -14.02
C LEU A 12 37.91 -30.50 -13.00
N LEU A 13 38.65 -29.48 -12.57
CA LEU A 13 38.14 -28.41 -11.71
C LEU A 13 37.06 -27.59 -12.41
N ALA A 14 37.15 -27.37 -13.72
CA ALA A 14 36.10 -26.71 -14.48
C ALA A 14 34.84 -27.59 -14.60
N ILE A 15 35.00 -28.89 -14.86
CA ILE A 15 33.91 -29.87 -14.97
C ILE A 15 33.15 -30.02 -13.65
N ILE A 16 33.82 -29.89 -12.51
CA ILE A 16 33.18 -29.95 -11.18
C ILE A 16 32.70 -28.57 -10.73
N GLY A 17 33.53 -27.55 -10.91
CA GLY A 17 33.30 -26.19 -10.45
C GLY A 17 32.18 -25.48 -11.22
N LEU A 18 32.04 -25.72 -12.53
CA LEU A 18 30.97 -25.09 -13.32
C LEU A 18 29.58 -25.59 -12.91
N PRO A 19 29.32 -26.91 -12.78
CA PRO A 19 28.04 -27.39 -12.25
C PRO A 19 27.78 -26.90 -10.83
N VAL A 20 28.78 -26.91 -9.93
CA VAL A 20 28.60 -26.37 -8.57
C VAL A 20 28.24 -24.89 -8.61
N TYR A 21 28.92 -24.10 -9.45
CA TYR A 21 28.64 -22.69 -9.64
C TYR A 21 27.23 -22.44 -10.21
N TYR A 22 26.81 -23.18 -11.23
CA TYR A 22 25.50 -23.01 -11.86
C TYR A 22 24.34 -23.60 -11.06
N LEU A 23 24.54 -24.72 -10.34
CA LEU A 23 23.49 -25.44 -9.61
C LEU A 23 23.35 -25.02 -8.15
N PHE A 24 24.39 -24.49 -7.51
CA PHE A 24 24.34 -24.15 -6.08
C PHE A 24 24.63 -22.69 -5.78
N LEU A 25 25.56 -22.04 -6.50
CA LEU A 25 25.91 -20.63 -6.25
C LEU A 25 25.06 -19.62 -7.03
N LYS A 26 24.52 -20.01 -8.19
CA LYS A 26 23.59 -19.20 -9.00
C LYS A 26 22.12 -19.58 -8.87
N SER A 27 21.80 -20.65 -8.16
CA SER A 27 20.39 -21.01 -7.95
C SER A 27 19.71 -19.92 -7.13
N PRO A 28 18.55 -19.41 -7.57
CA PRO A 28 17.78 -18.48 -6.76
C PRO A 28 17.45 -19.15 -5.42
N PRO A 29 17.33 -18.37 -4.33
CA PRO A 29 16.92 -18.93 -3.05
C PRO A 29 15.60 -19.70 -3.23
N PRO A 30 15.37 -20.78 -2.45
CA PRO A 30 14.08 -21.46 -2.46
C PRO A 30 12.98 -20.43 -2.16
N LEU A 31 11.81 -20.64 -2.76
CA LEU A 31 10.66 -19.78 -2.48
C LEU A 31 10.40 -19.78 -0.96
N PRO A 32 10.07 -18.62 -0.37
CA PRO A 32 9.66 -18.59 1.03
C PRO A 32 8.42 -19.48 1.21
N ASP A 33 8.35 -20.17 2.34
CA ASP A 33 7.14 -20.88 2.71
C ASP A 33 6.04 -19.84 3.02
N ILE A 34 4.92 -19.92 2.30
CA ILE A 34 3.82 -18.96 2.40
C ILE A 34 2.72 -19.60 3.23
N ASP A 35 2.54 -19.12 4.46
CA ASP A 35 1.37 -19.46 5.27
C ASP A 35 0.13 -18.71 4.75
N TYR A 36 -0.65 -19.39 3.92
CA TYR A 36 -1.91 -18.87 3.38
C TYR A 36 -2.98 -18.65 4.45
N ASN A 37 -2.82 -19.21 5.66
CA ASN A 37 -3.80 -19.13 6.74
C ASN A 37 -3.28 -18.29 7.93
N ALA A 38 -2.21 -17.52 7.73
CA ALA A 38 -1.66 -16.64 8.75
C ALA A 38 -2.75 -15.71 9.33
N TRP A 39 -2.76 -15.48 10.64
CA TRP A 39 -3.76 -14.65 11.31
C TRP A 39 -3.14 -13.35 11.80
N TRP A 40 -3.72 -12.21 11.42
CA TRP A 40 -3.17 -10.87 11.66
C TRP A 40 -4.04 -10.01 12.58
N GLY A 41 -5.22 -10.52 12.95
CA GLY A 41 -6.13 -9.86 13.89
C GLY A 41 -5.91 -10.32 15.34
N PRO A 42 -6.73 -9.80 16.27
CA PRO A 42 -6.78 -10.32 17.64
C PRO A 42 -7.08 -11.83 17.65
N GLU A 43 -6.34 -12.60 18.45
CA GLU A 43 -6.40 -14.09 18.43
C GLU A 43 -7.76 -14.61 18.92
N GLU A 44 -8.41 -13.89 19.84
CA GLU A 44 -9.74 -14.21 20.36
C GLU A 44 -10.83 -14.21 19.29
N LEU A 45 -10.62 -13.50 18.17
CA LEU A 45 -11.58 -13.43 17.07
C LEU A 45 -11.44 -14.60 16.10
N LYS A 46 -10.38 -15.39 16.17
CA LYS A 46 -10.10 -16.49 15.22
C LYS A 46 -11.22 -17.54 15.21
N GLN A 47 -11.76 -17.87 16.37
CA GLN A 47 -12.87 -18.83 16.50
C GLN A 47 -14.25 -18.25 16.15
N ARG A 48 -14.35 -16.92 16.03
CA ARG A 48 -15.61 -16.20 15.80
C ARG A 48 -15.53 -15.31 14.56
N GLN A 49 -14.71 -15.71 13.59
CA GLN A 49 -14.53 -14.95 12.36
C GLN A 49 -15.85 -14.83 11.61
N ASP A 50 -16.26 -13.60 11.33
CA ASP A 50 -17.40 -13.31 10.47
C ASP A 50 -16.90 -13.02 9.05
N THR A 51 -17.17 -13.94 8.14
CA THR A 51 -16.75 -13.88 6.72
C THR A 51 -17.79 -13.21 5.82
N SER A 52 -18.88 -12.67 6.37
CA SER A 52 -19.89 -11.97 5.60
C SER A 52 -19.35 -10.67 4.99
N ILE A 53 -19.81 -10.37 3.78
CA ILE A 53 -19.52 -9.09 3.11
C ILE A 53 -20.58 -8.09 3.57
N LYS A 54 -20.15 -7.06 4.29
CA LYS A 54 -21.02 -6.03 4.87
C LYS A 54 -20.88 -4.72 4.12
N ASP A 55 -21.99 -4.00 3.98
CA ASP A 55 -21.97 -2.65 3.44
C ASP A 55 -21.13 -1.71 4.33
N PHE A 56 -20.46 -0.76 3.69
CA PHE A 56 -19.68 0.27 4.35
C PHE A 56 -20.02 1.64 3.78
N LYS A 57 -20.05 2.65 4.66
CA LYS A 57 -20.17 4.06 4.26
C LYS A 57 -19.10 4.86 4.97
N ILE A 58 -18.39 5.68 4.21
CA ILE A 58 -17.44 6.66 4.74
C ILE A 58 -18.26 7.72 5.48
N LYS A 59 -17.80 8.12 6.66
CA LYS A 59 -18.43 9.18 7.45
C LYS A 59 -17.37 10.12 8.00
N PHE A 60 -17.51 11.41 7.70
CA PHE A 60 -16.79 12.52 8.30
C PHE A 60 -17.68 13.12 9.38
N THR A 61 -17.42 12.76 10.64
CA THR A 61 -18.21 13.27 11.76
C THR A 61 -17.91 14.75 12.00
N GLU A 62 -18.92 15.51 12.47
CA GLU A 62 -18.73 16.92 12.84
C GLU A 62 -17.60 17.10 13.85
N VAL A 63 -17.48 16.20 14.82
CA VAL A 63 -16.39 16.21 15.81
C VAL A 63 -15.04 16.11 15.13
N MET A 64 -14.84 15.12 14.25
CA MET A 64 -13.58 14.95 13.52
C MET A 64 -13.27 16.15 12.61
N ILE A 65 -14.27 16.70 11.91
CA ILE A 65 -14.11 17.88 11.06
C ILE A 65 -13.69 19.09 11.89
N ASN A 66 -14.36 19.34 13.02
CA ASN A 66 -14.08 20.48 13.88
C ASN A 66 -12.70 20.35 14.56
N GLU A 67 -12.32 19.15 15.00
CA GLU A 67 -10.98 18.88 15.53
C GLU A 67 -9.91 19.13 14.47
N LEU A 68 -10.11 18.65 13.24
CA LEU A 68 -9.19 18.89 12.13
C LEU A 68 -9.06 20.40 11.85
N LYS A 69 -10.18 21.12 11.72
CA LYS A 69 -10.17 22.58 11.50
C LYS A 69 -9.45 23.32 12.61
N THR A 70 -9.64 22.90 13.86
CA THR A 70 -8.98 23.50 15.02
C THR A 70 -7.48 23.29 14.97
N ARG A 71 -7.02 22.06 14.69
CA ARG A 71 -5.60 21.74 14.53
C ARG A 71 -4.95 22.51 13.38
N LEU A 72 -5.65 22.60 12.26
CA LEU A 72 -5.20 23.37 11.10
C LEU A 72 -5.08 24.86 11.43
N LYS A 73 -6.04 25.45 12.16
CA LYS A 73 -5.99 26.88 12.54
C LYS A 73 -4.96 27.20 13.62
N ASN A 74 -4.67 26.24 14.49
CA ASN A 74 -3.71 26.39 15.60
C ASN A 74 -2.33 25.84 15.25
N HIS A 75 -1.97 25.79 13.97
CA HIS A 75 -0.65 25.35 13.54
C HIS A 75 0.44 26.32 14.01
N PRO A 76 1.66 25.86 14.33
CA PRO A 76 2.77 26.74 14.65
C PRO A 76 3.24 27.51 13.40
N VAL A 77 3.92 28.64 13.62
CA VAL A 77 4.56 29.38 12.53
C VAL A 77 5.64 28.51 11.89
N PHE A 78 5.61 28.39 10.56
CA PHE A 78 6.59 27.63 9.81
C PHE A 78 7.88 28.44 9.60
N THR A 79 9.02 27.76 9.55
CA THR A 79 10.29 28.39 9.17
C THR A 79 10.23 28.87 7.71
N PRO A 80 10.63 30.11 7.41
CA PRO A 80 10.70 30.59 6.03
C PRO A 80 11.61 29.73 5.15
N PRO A 81 11.29 29.55 3.85
CA PRO A 81 12.12 28.77 2.95
C PRO A 81 13.38 29.55 2.55
N LEU A 82 14.34 28.87 1.92
CA LEU A 82 15.46 29.56 1.27
C LEU A 82 14.94 30.37 0.07
N GLU A 83 15.63 31.46 -0.28
CA GLU A 83 15.24 32.29 -1.42
C GLU A 83 15.49 31.56 -2.75
N GLY A 84 14.51 31.62 -3.66
CA GLY A 84 14.67 31.13 -5.04
C GLY A 84 14.74 29.61 -5.24
N ILE A 85 14.64 28.80 -4.19
CA ILE A 85 14.80 27.34 -4.29
C ILE A 85 13.53 26.56 -4.64
N ALA A 86 12.38 27.24 -4.70
CA ALA A 86 11.06 26.61 -4.87
C ALA A 86 10.87 25.37 -3.96
N PHE A 87 10.97 24.16 -4.51
CA PHE A 87 10.75 22.87 -3.81
C PHE A 87 12.01 21.99 -3.69
N GLU A 88 13.21 22.49 -3.99
CA GLU A 88 14.44 21.69 -4.01
C GLU A 88 14.81 21.08 -2.64
N TYR A 89 14.36 21.72 -1.55
CA TYR A 89 14.57 21.25 -0.17
C TYR A 89 13.31 20.62 0.44
N GLY A 90 12.35 20.22 -0.40
CA GLY A 90 11.06 19.69 0.02
C GLY A 90 9.94 20.72 -0.09
N PHE A 91 8.90 20.57 0.72
CA PHE A 91 7.70 21.39 0.59
C PHE A 91 7.97 22.84 0.97
N ASN A 92 7.67 23.76 0.07
CA ASN A 92 7.88 25.20 0.29
C ASN A 92 6.88 25.73 1.32
N THR A 93 7.37 26.39 2.37
CA THR A 93 6.53 26.87 3.48
C THR A 93 5.70 28.11 3.15
N ASP A 94 6.07 28.89 2.13
CA ASP A 94 5.32 30.08 1.70
C ASP A 94 3.93 29.74 1.18
N ILE A 95 3.74 28.53 0.61
CA ILE A 95 2.45 28.11 0.06
C ILE A 95 1.60 27.32 1.04
N ILE A 96 2.15 26.86 2.18
CA ILE A 96 1.41 26.02 3.13
C ILE A 96 0.20 26.76 3.70
N GLY A 97 0.32 28.07 3.92
CA GLY A 97 -0.77 28.92 4.40
C GLY A 97 -2.03 28.78 3.54
N ASP A 98 -1.88 28.85 2.21
CA ASP A 98 -2.99 28.74 1.27
C ASP A 98 -3.69 27.37 1.35
N TRP A 99 -2.91 26.29 1.47
CA TRP A 99 -3.44 24.93 1.64
C TRP A 99 -4.20 24.77 2.95
N ILE A 100 -3.66 25.29 4.04
CA ILE A 100 -4.29 25.26 5.37
C ILE A 100 -5.60 26.04 5.33
N THR A 101 -5.60 27.27 4.81
CA THR A 101 -6.80 28.10 4.69
C THR A 101 -7.85 27.42 3.83
N TYR A 102 -7.48 26.89 2.66
CA TYR A 102 -8.44 26.17 1.83
C TYR A 102 -9.03 24.96 2.55
N TRP A 103 -8.20 24.14 3.20
CA TRP A 103 -8.66 22.91 3.85
C TRP A 103 -9.54 23.19 5.08
N ALA A 104 -9.18 24.19 5.89
CA ALA A 104 -9.91 24.53 7.09
C ALA A 104 -11.24 25.26 6.80
N GLU A 105 -11.29 26.09 5.75
CA GLU A 105 -12.39 27.03 5.54
C GLU A 105 -13.25 26.74 4.31
N LYS A 106 -12.64 26.26 3.22
CA LYS A 106 -13.29 26.16 1.90
C LYS A 106 -13.59 24.73 1.46
N TYR A 107 -12.86 23.74 1.99
CA TYR A 107 -13.02 22.35 1.57
C TYR A 107 -14.41 21.79 1.94
N PRO A 108 -15.21 21.32 0.96
CA PRO A 108 -16.61 20.97 1.18
C PRO A 108 -16.76 19.54 1.69
N PHE A 109 -16.44 19.29 2.97
CA PHE A 109 -16.40 17.95 3.59
C PHE A 109 -17.65 17.09 3.28
N HIS A 110 -18.86 17.60 3.45
CA HIS A 110 -20.09 16.84 3.16
C HIS A 110 -20.25 16.48 1.68
N GLN A 111 -19.86 17.38 0.78
CA GLN A 111 -19.90 17.08 -0.66
C GLN A 111 -18.88 16.00 -1.01
N ARG A 112 -17.72 15.99 -0.34
CA ARG A 112 -16.66 14.99 -0.53
C ARG A 112 -17.04 13.65 0.07
N GLU A 113 -17.68 13.63 1.24
CA GLU A 113 -18.28 12.41 1.80
C GLU A 113 -19.29 11.79 0.84
N LYS A 114 -20.21 12.61 0.31
CA LYS A 114 -21.20 12.16 -0.70
C LYS A 114 -20.51 11.63 -1.97
N PHE A 115 -19.50 12.34 -2.46
CA PHE A 115 -18.72 11.94 -3.63
C PHE A 115 -18.03 10.58 -3.41
N LEU A 116 -17.37 10.38 -2.27
CA LEU A 116 -16.71 9.11 -1.96
C LEU A 116 -17.70 7.95 -1.81
N ASN A 117 -18.90 8.24 -1.29
CA ASN A 117 -19.97 7.26 -1.12
C ASN A 117 -20.83 7.02 -2.38
N GLN A 118 -20.48 7.62 -3.52
CA GLN A 118 -21.21 7.39 -4.78
C GLN A 118 -21.06 5.96 -5.31
N PHE A 119 -19.98 5.28 -4.94
CA PHE A 119 -19.76 3.87 -5.29
C PHE A 119 -20.14 2.94 -4.13
N PRO A 120 -20.61 1.71 -4.42
CA PRO A 120 -20.79 0.69 -3.40
C PRO A 120 -19.46 0.31 -2.75
N GLN A 121 -19.44 0.32 -1.41
CA GLN A 121 -18.28 0.00 -0.60
C GLN A 121 -18.65 -1.07 0.41
N TYR A 122 -17.69 -1.93 0.72
CA TYR A 122 -17.90 -3.09 1.56
C TYR A 122 -16.73 -3.30 2.51
N LYS A 123 -16.96 -4.09 3.55
CA LYS A 123 -15.94 -4.67 4.41
C LYS A 123 -16.21 -6.16 4.61
N THR A 124 -15.15 -6.94 4.67
CA THR A 124 -15.20 -8.36 5.04
C THR A 124 -13.97 -8.70 5.88
N ASN A 125 -14.06 -9.68 6.77
CA ASN A 125 -12.91 -10.13 7.54
C ASN A 125 -12.08 -11.15 6.75
N ILE A 126 -10.80 -10.84 6.53
CA ILE A 126 -9.82 -11.76 5.94
C ILE A 126 -8.68 -11.89 6.93
N GLN A 127 -8.43 -13.10 7.41
CA GLN A 127 -7.30 -13.40 8.30
C GLN A 127 -7.22 -12.47 9.54
N GLY A 128 -8.38 -12.10 10.10
CA GLY A 128 -8.50 -11.27 11.29
C GLY A 128 -8.59 -9.77 11.04
N LEU A 129 -8.42 -9.32 9.79
CA LEU A 129 -8.49 -7.91 9.42
C LEU A 129 -9.76 -7.60 8.65
N ASN A 130 -10.42 -6.49 8.98
CA ASN A 130 -11.55 -5.98 8.21
C ASN A 130 -11.04 -5.23 6.97
N ILE A 131 -11.06 -5.90 5.82
CA ILE A 131 -10.57 -5.37 4.55
C ILE A 131 -11.69 -4.58 3.87
N HIS A 132 -11.43 -3.30 3.62
CA HIS A 132 -12.34 -2.41 2.87
C HIS A 132 -12.06 -2.49 1.37
N PHE A 133 -13.13 -2.50 0.57
CA PHE A 133 -13.01 -2.47 -0.88
C PHE A 133 -14.22 -1.80 -1.54
N LEU A 134 -14.01 -1.34 -2.77
CA LEU A 134 -15.06 -0.88 -3.68
C LEU A 134 -15.37 -2.00 -4.67
N ARG A 135 -16.64 -2.20 -5.01
CA ARG A 135 -17.05 -3.13 -6.07
C ARG A 135 -18.10 -2.51 -6.95
N ILE A 136 -17.74 -2.24 -8.20
CA ILE A 136 -18.62 -1.67 -9.21
C ILE A 136 -18.91 -2.76 -10.23
N LYS A 137 -20.19 -3.06 -10.46
CA LYS A 137 -20.64 -3.99 -11.50
C LYS A 137 -21.23 -3.19 -12.65
N PRO A 138 -20.71 -3.30 -13.89
CA PRO A 138 -21.33 -2.65 -15.03
C PRO A 138 -22.66 -3.33 -15.36
N SER A 139 -23.64 -2.53 -15.80
CA SER A 139 -24.88 -3.05 -16.38
C SER A 139 -24.59 -3.46 -17.82
N VAL A 140 -24.37 -4.75 -18.05
CA VAL A 140 -24.26 -5.29 -19.42
C VAL A 140 -25.66 -5.70 -19.86
N ASN A 141 -26.24 -4.96 -20.81
CA ASN A 141 -27.48 -5.37 -21.44
C ASN A 141 -27.14 -6.36 -22.56
N ILE A 142 -27.24 -7.65 -22.25
CA ILE A 142 -26.99 -8.70 -23.24
C ILE A 142 -28.23 -8.77 -24.11
N TYR A 143 -28.23 -8.03 -25.23
CA TYR A 143 -29.11 -8.36 -26.33
C TYR A 143 -28.65 -9.71 -26.89
N ILE A 144 -29.27 -10.79 -26.41
CA ILE A 144 -29.18 -12.09 -27.05
C ILE A 144 -29.92 -11.93 -28.38
N LEU A 145 -29.15 -11.72 -29.45
CA LEU A 145 -29.66 -11.87 -30.81
C LEU A 145 -29.88 -13.38 -31.02
N TYR A 146 -31.15 -13.73 -31.26
CA TYR A 146 -31.58 -15.04 -31.71
C TYR A 146 -30.96 -15.40 -33.06
#